data_AF-A0A0D6QQ83-F1
#
_entry.id   AF-A0A0D6QQ83-F1
#
_cell.length_a   1.000
_cell.length_b   1.000
_cell.length_c   1.000
_cell.angle_alpha   90.00
_cell.angle_beta   90.00
_cell.angle_gamma   90.00
#
_symmetry.space_group_name_H-M   'P 1'
#
loop_
_entity.id
_entity.type
_entity.pdbx_description
1 polymer ?
#
loop_
_entity_poly.entity_id
_entity_poly.type
_entity_poly.pdbx_seq_one_letter_code
_entity_poly.pdbx_strand_id
1 'polypeptide(L)'
;MVIENTRPPSVVLPAGLADLPEGALAFLAARTLDLLEHGWALLGKFAPRDTAILLELACRFGGGAPPAMGLPAAHAGAFLAALERTVPGEVSATAAALAGPAAAELRTLDPRALAAAVRRTANRVGLLHAGDPGHALRTLALLDRRLDGGPLDPAEALALPDLRDLALLALSDPFVELRVAVLG
;
A
#
# COMPACT_ATOMS: atom_id res chain seq x y z
N MET A 1 4.43 10.12 4.66
CA MET A 1 3.22 10.61 5.34
C MET A 1 3.15 9.95 6.70
N VAL A 2 3.06 10.74 7.76
CA VAL A 2 2.83 10.25 9.13
C VAL A 2 1.51 10.88 9.58
N ILE A 3 0.62 10.08 10.16
CA ILE A 3 -0.59 10.59 10.82
C ILE A 3 -0.19 10.81 12.27
N GLU A 4 -0.16 12.07 12.70
CA GLU A 4 0.05 12.38 14.11
C GLU A 4 -1.30 12.33 14.83
N ASN A 5 -1.33 11.64 15.97
CA ASN A 5 -2.51 11.58 16.84
C ASN A 5 -2.61 12.86 17.70
N THR A 6 -2.42 14.03 17.07
CA THR A 6 -2.65 15.34 17.67
C THR A 6 -4.15 15.66 17.67
N ARG A 7 -4.57 16.68 18.44
CA ARG A 7 -5.94 17.22 18.37
C ARG A 7 -5.88 18.66 17.83
N PRO A 8 -6.32 18.93 16.60
CA PRO A 8 -6.90 17.99 15.61
C PRO A 8 -5.85 17.04 15.00
N PRO A 9 -6.26 15.86 14.50
CA PRO A 9 -5.36 14.93 13.82
C PRO A 9 -4.78 15.61 12.58
N SER A 10 -3.46 15.59 12.44
CA SER A 10 -2.75 16.23 11.34
C SER A 10 -2.08 15.18 10.46
N VAL A 11 -2.17 15.39 9.15
CA VAL A 11 -1.42 14.62 8.16
C VAL A 11 -0.12 15.36 7.90
N VAL A 12 1.01 14.81 8.35
CA VAL A 12 2.32 15.41 8.10
C VAL A 12 2.80 14.96 6.72
N LEU A 13 2.82 15.93 5.81
CA LEU A 13 3.38 15.79 4.48
C LEU A 13 4.88 16.14 4.54
N PRO A 14 5.79 15.25 4.09
CA PRO A 14 7.18 15.64 3.87
C PRO A 14 7.26 16.81 2.90
N ALA A 15 8.27 17.68 3.06
CA ALA A 15 8.43 18.93 2.30
C ALA A 15 8.30 18.75 0.78
N GLY A 16 8.77 17.62 0.22
CA GLY A 16 8.64 17.30 -1.20
C GLY A 16 7.21 17.03 -1.69
N LEU A 17 6.22 16.96 -0.80
CA LEU A 17 4.78 16.88 -1.14
C LEU A 17 4.06 18.23 -0.95
N ALA A 18 4.68 19.22 -0.31
CA ALA A 18 4.04 20.51 -0.02
C ALA A 18 3.78 21.32 -1.30
N ASP A 19 4.62 21.14 -2.32
CA ASP A 19 4.51 21.83 -3.61
C ASP A 19 3.64 21.06 -4.63
N LEU A 20 2.98 19.97 -4.21
CA LEU A 20 2.13 19.20 -5.11
C LEU A 20 0.81 19.92 -5.39
N PRO A 21 0.29 19.84 -6.63
CA PRO A 21 -1.02 20.38 -6.97
C PRO A 21 -2.14 19.67 -6.20
N GLU A 22 -3.27 20.34 -6.03
CA GLU A 22 -4.41 19.85 -5.25
C GLU A 22 -4.90 18.46 -5.70
N GLY A 23 -4.96 18.21 -7.02
CA GLY A 23 -5.34 16.89 -7.55
C GLY A 23 -4.35 15.77 -7.16
N ALA A 24 -3.06 16.07 -7.05
CA ALA A 24 -2.06 15.12 -6.58
C ALA A 24 -2.20 14.85 -5.06
N LEU A 25 -2.48 15.90 -4.27
CA LEU A 25 -2.75 15.76 -2.84
C LEU A 25 -4.03 14.96 -2.57
N ALA A 26 -5.12 15.25 -3.30
CA ALA A 26 -6.37 14.52 -3.22
C ALA A 26 -6.18 13.03 -3.56
N PHE A 27 -5.41 12.73 -4.62
CA PHE A 27 -5.05 11.37 -5.00
C PHE A 27 -4.29 10.64 -3.88
N LEU A 28 -3.24 11.26 -3.32
CA LEU A 28 -2.45 10.68 -2.24
C LEU A 28 -3.27 10.45 -0.98
N ALA A 29 -4.12 11.40 -0.62
CA ALA A 29 -4.98 11.31 0.55
C ALA A 29 -5.96 10.14 0.39
N ALA A 30 -6.72 10.10 -0.70
CA ALA A 30 -7.71 9.05 -0.96
C ALA A 30 -7.06 7.66 -0.99
N ARG A 31 -5.96 7.50 -1.74
CA ARG A 31 -5.19 6.24 -1.79
C ARG A 31 -4.72 5.80 -0.40
N THR A 32 -4.24 6.73 0.42
CA THR A 32 -3.68 6.37 1.72
C THR A 32 -4.76 6.06 2.74
N LEU A 33 -5.88 6.78 2.72
CA LEU A 33 -7.04 6.48 3.56
C LEU A 33 -7.62 5.11 3.22
N ASP A 34 -7.77 4.76 1.94
CA ASP A 34 -8.22 3.44 1.49
C ASP A 34 -7.31 2.32 2.05
N LEU A 35 -5.99 2.48 1.93
CA LEU A 35 -5.03 1.52 2.49
C LEU A 35 -5.11 1.41 4.02
N LEU A 36 -5.39 2.51 4.72
CA LEU A 36 -5.51 2.51 6.18
C LEU A 36 -6.81 1.87 6.65
N GLU A 37 -7.92 2.22 6.02
CA GLU A 37 -9.26 1.72 6.34
C GLU A 37 -9.33 0.20 6.18
N HIS A 38 -8.70 -0.35 5.14
CA HIS A 38 -8.64 -1.79 4.90
C HIS A 38 -7.50 -2.51 5.66
N GLY A 39 -6.71 -1.80 6.46
CA GLY A 39 -5.58 -2.38 7.23
C GLY A 39 -4.38 -2.79 6.36
N TRP A 40 -4.27 -2.26 5.14
CA TRP A 40 -3.25 -2.60 4.15
C TRP A 40 -2.13 -1.56 4.02
N ALA A 41 -2.07 -0.59 4.94
CA ALA A 41 -1.09 0.50 4.91
C ALA A 41 0.38 0.02 4.81
N LEU A 42 0.72 -1.10 5.46
CA LEU A 42 2.07 -1.67 5.35
C LEU A 42 2.34 -2.24 3.94
N LEU A 43 1.37 -2.94 3.36
CA LEU A 43 1.49 -3.47 1.98
C LEU A 43 1.62 -2.35 0.94
N GLY A 44 0.94 -1.22 1.18
CA GLY A 44 1.03 -0.05 0.31
C GLY A 44 2.31 0.78 0.47
N LYS A 45 3.04 0.61 1.58
CA LYS A 45 4.25 1.37 1.94
C LYS A 45 5.54 0.64 1.60
N PHE A 46 5.60 -0.66 1.85
CA PHE A 46 6.83 -1.43 1.73
C PHE A 46 7.07 -1.92 0.30
N ALA A 47 8.35 -2.20 -0.01
CA ALA A 47 8.69 -2.82 -1.28
C ALA A 47 8.12 -4.26 -1.33
N PRO A 48 7.79 -4.80 -2.51
CA PRO A 48 7.20 -6.14 -2.64
C PRO A 48 8.01 -7.27 -1.99
N ARG A 49 9.34 -7.11 -1.92
CA ARG A 49 10.22 -8.06 -1.23
C ARG A 49 10.00 -8.03 0.29
N ASP A 50 9.85 -6.84 0.85
CA ASP A 50 9.70 -6.65 2.29
C ASP A 50 8.30 -7.08 2.75
N THR A 51 7.29 -7.00 1.87
CA THR A 51 5.96 -7.56 2.11
C THR A 51 6.02 -9.04 2.51
N ALA A 52 6.83 -9.84 1.83
CA ALA A 52 6.95 -11.27 2.12
C ALA A 52 7.50 -11.51 3.54
N ILE A 53 8.48 -10.70 3.95
CA ILE A 53 9.07 -10.72 5.29
C ILE A 53 8.05 -10.30 6.35
N LEU A 54 7.23 -9.28 6.07
CA LEU A 54 6.19 -8.82 6.99
C LEU A 54 5.11 -9.89 7.22
N LEU A 55 4.69 -10.59 6.16
CA LEU A 55 3.72 -11.69 6.26
C LEU A 55 4.29 -12.87 7.04
N GLU A 56 5.56 -13.22 6.81
CA GLU A 56 6.28 -14.23 7.59
C GLU A 56 6.33 -13.86 9.08
N LEU A 57 6.71 -12.62 9.40
CA LEU A 57 6.78 -12.11 10.78
C LEU A 57 5.41 -12.13 11.47
N ALA A 58 4.36 -11.69 10.79
CA ALA A 58 3.00 -11.67 11.33
C ALA A 58 2.51 -13.09 11.67
N CYS A 59 2.76 -14.06 10.78
CA CYS A 59 2.41 -15.46 11.04
C CYS A 59 3.21 -16.03 12.22
N ARG A 60 4.51 -15.77 12.31
CA ARG A 60 5.35 -16.22 13.44
C ARG A 60 4.94 -15.59 14.77
N PHE A 61 4.59 -14.31 14.75
CA PHE A 61 4.12 -13.60 15.94
C PHE A 61 2.86 -14.22 16.53
N GLY A 62 1.91 -14.64 15.68
CA GLY A 62 0.73 -15.39 16.11
C GLY A 62 0.99 -16.87 16.43
N GLY A 63 2.24 -17.35 16.40
CA GLY A 63 2.59 -18.75 16.70
C GLY A 63 2.41 -19.72 15.52
N GLY A 64 2.23 -19.22 14.30
CA GLY A 64 2.19 -20.01 13.07
C GLY A 64 3.58 -20.44 12.59
N ALA A 65 3.61 -21.40 11.65
CA ALA A 65 4.83 -21.93 11.05
C ALA A 65 4.88 -21.66 9.52
N PRO A 66 5.10 -20.39 9.10
CA PRO A 66 5.19 -20.03 7.69
C PRO A 66 6.50 -20.54 7.04
N PRO A 67 6.54 -20.62 5.69
CA PRO A 67 7.81 -20.79 4.98
C PRO A 67 8.75 -19.60 5.24
N ALA A 68 10.05 -19.81 5.06
CA ALA A 68 11.03 -18.72 5.12
C ALA A 68 10.93 -17.86 3.84
N MET A 69 10.65 -16.58 4.00
CA MET A 69 10.41 -15.62 2.92
C MET A 69 11.52 -14.56 2.82
N GLY A 70 12.70 -14.90 3.32
CA GLY A 70 13.90 -14.06 3.23
C GLY A 70 14.27 -13.32 4.52
N LEU A 71 13.59 -13.60 5.63
CA LEU A 71 13.99 -13.12 6.96
C LEU A 71 15.15 -13.96 7.51
N PRO A 72 16.33 -13.36 7.80
CA PRO A 72 17.39 -14.08 8.51
C PRO A 72 16.92 -14.49 9.90
N ALA A 73 17.10 -15.76 10.28
CA ALA A 73 16.62 -16.29 11.57
C ALA A 73 17.13 -15.48 12.77
N ALA A 74 18.37 -14.98 12.71
CA ALA A 74 18.97 -14.14 13.75
C ALA A 74 18.26 -12.78 13.95
N HIS A 75 17.62 -12.23 12.93
CA HIS A 75 16.90 -10.94 13.01
C HIS A 75 15.43 -11.12 13.38
N ALA A 76 14.85 -12.31 13.16
CA ALA A 76 13.46 -12.59 13.50
C ALA A 76 13.17 -12.44 15.00
N GLY A 77 14.08 -12.94 15.85
CA GLY A 77 13.88 -12.95 17.30
C GLY A 77 13.75 -11.55 17.91
N ALA A 78 14.58 -10.60 17.48
CA ALA A 78 14.53 -9.23 17.99
C ALA A 78 13.23 -8.50 17.61
N PHE A 79 12.74 -8.72 16.38
CA PHE A 79 11.45 -8.17 15.94
C PHE A 79 10.27 -8.79 16.69
N LEU A 80 10.25 -10.12 16.83
CA LEU A 80 9.18 -10.82 17.56
C LEU A 80 9.14 -10.38 19.03
N ALA A 81 10.28 -10.32 19.71
CA ALA A 81 10.37 -9.82 21.08
C ALA A 81 9.92 -8.36 21.21
N ALA A 82 10.15 -7.52 20.19
CA ALA A 82 9.63 -6.16 20.19
C ALA A 82 8.09 -6.16 20.08
N LEU A 83 7.54 -6.94 19.14
CA LEU A 83 6.09 -7.07 18.96
C LEU A 83 5.40 -7.59 20.23
N GLU A 84 5.95 -8.62 20.87
CA GLU A 84 5.43 -9.18 22.13
C GLU A 84 5.35 -8.14 23.26
N ARG A 85 6.29 -7.19 23.32
CA ARG A 85 6.27 -6.11 24.31
C ARG A 85 5.29 -4.99 23.99
N THR A 86 5.04 -4.72 22.71
CA THR A 86 4.30 -3.53 22.28
C THR A 86 2.86 -3.80 21.87
N VAL A 87 2.55 -5.03 21.44
CA VAL A 87 1.22 -5.39 20.94
C VAL A 87 0.31 -5.78 22.10
N PRO A 88 -0.88 -5.17 22.24
CA PRO A 88 -1.84 -5.55 23.28
C PRO A 88 -2.25 -7.02 23.20
N GLY A 89 -2.51 -7.66 24.34
CA GLY A 89 -2.85 -9.08 24.41
C GLY A 89 -4.07 -9.48 23.57
N GLU A 90 -5.09 -8.61 23.46
CA GLU A 90 -6.28 -8.85 22.62
C GLU A 90 -5.93 -8.96 21.13
N VAL A 91 -5.02 -8.10 20.66
CA VAL A 91 -4.53 -8.12 19.27
C VAL A 91 -3.68 -9.37 19.06
N SER A 92 -2.84 -9.74 20.04
CA SER A 92 -2.06 -10.97 20.00
C SER A 92 -2.93 -12.22 19.93
N ALA A 93 -4.04 -12.28 20.69
CA ALA A 93 -4.97 -13.41 20.67
C ALA A 93 -5.69 -13.52 19.32
N THR A 94 -6.08 -12.38 18.74
CA THR A 94 -6.67 -12.34 17.39
C THR A 94 -5.69 -12.83 16.34
N ALA A 95 -4.44 -12.38 16.40
CA ALA A 95 -3.39 -12.84 15.51
C ALA A 95 -3.13 -14.35 15.64
N ALA A 96 -3.13 -14.88 16.86
CA ALA A 96 -2.92 -16.30 17.11
C ALA A 96 -4.00 -17.20 16.49
N ALA A 97 -5.26 -16.75 16.51
CA ALA A 97 -6.36 -17.48 15.87
C ALA A 97 -6.22 -17.59 14.34
N LEU A 98 -5.53 -16.63 13.71
CA LEU A 98 -5.36 -16.55 12.25
C LEU A 98 -4.04 -17.17 11.77
N ALA A 99 -3.06 -17.35 12.66
CA ALA A 99 -1.67 -17.65 12.29
C ALA A 99 -1.49 -18.98 11.57
N GLY A 100 -2.20 -20.04 11.98
CA GLY A 100 -2.14 -21.35 11.35
C GLY A 100 -2.63 -21.34 9.90
N PRO A 101 -3.88 -20.92 9.64
CA PRO A 101 -4.41 -20.76 8.29
C PRO A 101 -3.58 -19.82 7.41
N ALA A 102 -3.17 -18.66 7.94
CA ALA A 102 -2.36 -17.70 7.19
C ALA A 102 -0.98 -18.27 6.81
N ALA A 103 -0.34 -19.02 7.71
CA ALA A 103 0.92 -19.70 7.42
C ALA A 103 0.79 -20.77 6.34
N ALA A 104 -0.36 -21.44 6.25
CA ALA A 104 -0.64 -22.41 5.19
C ALA A 104 -0.85 -21.72 3.84
N GLU A 105 -1.64 -20.64 3.81
CA GLU A 105 -1.89 -19.84 2.60
C GLU A 105 -0.60 -19.22 2.05
N LEU A 106 0.30 -18.77 2.93
CA LEU A 106 1.57 -18.17 2.53
C LEU A 106 2.48 -19.12 1.73
N ARG A 107 2.26 -20.43 1.76
CA ARG A 107 3.03 -21.40 0.95
C ARG A 107 2.71 -21.32 -0.54
N THR A 108 1.50 -20.88 -0.89
CA THR A 108 1.02 -20.82 -2.28
C THR A 108 0.78 -19.39 -2.75
N LEU A 109 0.73 -18.42 -1.82
CA LEU A 109 0.59 -17.01 -2.12
C LEU A 109 1.87 -16.46 -2.76
N ASP A 110 1.72 -15.61 -3.78
CA ASP A 110 2.80 -14.73 -4.25
C ASP A 110 2.67 -13.35 -3.56
N PRO A 111 3.55 -13.02 -2.58
CA PRO A 111 3.48 -11.75 -1.88
C PRO A 111 3.69 -10.54 -2.80
N ARG A 112 4.42 -10.69 -3.90
CA ARG A 112 4.67 -9.60 -4.84
C ARG A 112 3.42 -9.31 -5.65
N ALA A 113 2.73 -10.35 -6.11
CA ALA A 113 1.44 -10.21 -6.78
C ALA A 113 0.40 -9.59 -5.84
N LEU A 114 0.34 -10.03 -4.57
CA LEU A 114 -0.55 -9.42 -3.57
C LEU A 114 -0.25 -7.94 -3.36
N ALA A 115 1.01 -7.57 -3.12
CA ALA A 115 1.42 -6.18 -2.93
C ALA A 115 1.09 -5.31 -4.16
N ALA A 116 1.30 -5.83 -5.37
CA ALA A 116 0.94 -5.14 -6.60
C ALA A 116 -0.57 -4.96 -6.73
N ALA A 117 -1.37 -5.99 -6.45
CA ALA A 117 -2.83 -5.94 -6.50
C ALA A 117 -3.38 -4.90 -5.51
N VAL A 118 -2.94 -4.93 -4.26
CA VAL A 118 -3.31 -3.97 -3.21
C VAL A 118 -2.99 -2.54 -3.63
N ARG A 119 -1.78 -2.29 -4.15
CA ARG A 119 -1.39 -0.95 -4.58
C ARG A 119 -2.19 -0.47 -5.77
N ARG A 120 -2.47 -1.32 -6.75
CA ARG A 120 -3.33 -0.98 -7.89
C ARG A 120 -4.73 -0.64 -7.43
N THR A 121 -5.34 -1.45 -6.57
CA THR A 121 -6.66 -1.15 -6.00
C THR A 121 -6.68 0.24 -5.35
N ALA A 122 -5.72 0.52 -4.47
CA ALA A 122 -5.63 1.83 -3.81
C ALA A 122 -5.38 2.99 -4.80
N ASN A 123 -4.59 2.77 -5.86
CA ASN A 123 -4.38 3.77 -6.90
C ASN A 123 -5.68 4.07 -7.66
N ARG A 124 -6.47 3.03 -7.99
CA ARG A 124 -7.75 3.17 -8.68
C ARG A 124 -8.75 3.94 -7.82
N VAL A 125 -8.86 3.61 -6.53
CA VAL A 125 -9.67 4.36 -5.55
C VAL A 125 -9.20 5.81 -5.48
N GLY A 126 -7.89 6.04 -5.39
CA GLY A 126 -7.30 7.37 -5.43
C GLY A 126 -7.71 8.16 -6.67
N LEU A 127 -7.69 7.54 -7.86
CA LEU A 127 -8.09 8.17 -9.10
C LEU A 127 -9.61 8.45 -9.17
N LEU A 128 -10.44 7.51 -8.70
CA LEU A 128 -11.90 7.68 -8.64
C LEU A 128 -12.28 8.93 -7.83
N HIS A 129 -11.63 9.14 -6.69
CA HIS A 129 -11.84 10.33 -5.87
C HIS A 129 -11.21 11.60 -6.47
N ALA A 130 -9.97 11.52 -6.94
CA ALA A 130 -9.17 12.71 -7.23
C ALA A 130 -9.54 13.44 -8.51
N GLY A 131 -10.21 12.82 -9.46
CA GLY A 131 -10.61 13.57 -10.65
C GLY A 131 -9.75 13.39 -11.87
N ASP A 132 -8.45 13.25 -11.65
CA ASP A 132 -7.46 13.71 -12.61
C ASP A 132 -6.43 12.62 -12.91
N PRO A 133 -6.57 11.92 -14.05
CA PRO A 133 -5.61 10.92 -14.49
C PRO A 133 -4.19 11.47 -14.64
N GLY A 134 -4.04 12.71 -15.09
CA GLY A 134 -2.74 13.34 -15.31
C GLY A 134 -1.98 13.56 -14.01
N HIS A 135 -2.63 14.12 -13.00
CA HIS A 135 -2.05 14.28 -11.67
C HIS A 135 -1.79 12.92 -11.00
N ALA A 136 -2.69 11.95 -11.13
CA ALA A 136 -2.53 10.63 -10.53
C ALA A 136 -1.32 9.87 -11.12
N LEU A 137 -1.16 9.86 -12.45
CA LEU A 137 -0.04 9.22 -13.13
C LEU A 137 1.31 9.85 -12.77
N ARG A 138 1.40 11.20 -12.77
CA ARG A 138 2.61 11.91 -12.35
C ARG A 138 2.97 11.62 -10.90
N THR A 139 1.97 11.59 -10.03
CA THR A 139 2.19 11.33 -8.60
C THR A 139 2.74 9.91 -8.37
N LEU A 140 2.21 8.90 -9.07
CA LEU A 140 2.74 7.54 -8.98
C LEU A 140 4.16 7.42 -9.53
N ALA A 141 4.46 8.09 -10.63
CA ALA A 141 5.80 8.13 -11.20
C ALA A 141 6.83 8.71 -10.21
N LEU A 142 6.47 9.77 -9.50
CA LEU A 142 7.28 10.37 -8.44
C LEU A 142 7.46 9.43 -7.23
N LEU A 143 6.40 8.76 -6.79
CA LEU A 143 6.45 7.82 -5.65
C LEU A 143 7.35 6.61 -5.92
N ASP A 144 7.30 6.07 -7.13
CA ASP A 144 8.15 4.95 -7.52
C ASP A 144 9.62 5.37 -7.69
N ARG A 145 9.93 6.68 -7.68
CA ARG A 145 11.27 7.25 -7.92
C ARG A 145 11.90 6.71 -9.22
N ARG A 146 11.07 6.25 -10.15
CA ARG A 146 11.47 5.57 -11.39
C ARG A 146 11.64 6.53 -12.55
N LEU A 147 10.96 7.67 -12.48
CA LEU A 147 11.00 8.71 -13.49
C LEU A 147 11.44 9.98 -12.76
N ASP A 148 12.54 10.57 -13.22
CA ASP A 148 13.01 11.86 -12.73
C ASP A 148 11.83 12.86 -12.82
N GLY A 149 11.77 13.83 -11.90
CA GLY A 149 10.64 14.78 -11.77
C GLY A 149 10.39 15.70 -12.98
N GLY A 150 10.98 15.38 -14.14
CA GLY A 150 10.71 15.99 -15.43
C GLY A 150 9.44 15.46 -16.10
N PRO A 151 9.26 15.79 -17.40
CA PRO A 151 8.09 15.37 -18.16
C PRO A 151 7.99 13.85 -18.25
N LEU A 152 6.80 13.31 -17.97
CA LEU A 152 6.50 11.89 -18.09
C LEU A 152 6.41 11.50 -19.58
N ASP A 153 7.33 10.67 -20.09
CA ASP A 153 7.16 10.02 -21.39
C ASP A 153 6.01 8.99 -21.30
N PRO A 154 4.95 9.11 -22.10
CA PRO A 154 3.86 8.14 -22.13
C PRO A 154 4.32 6.70 -22.41
N ALA A 155 5.32 6.50 -23.26
CA ALA A 155 5.81 5.16 -23.59
C ALA A 155 6.48 4.49 -22.38
N GLU A 156 7.36 5.23 -21.69
CA GLU A 156 7.99 4.79 -20.44
C GLU A 156 6.97 4.56 -19.32
N ALA A 157 5.99 5.45 -19.20
CA ALA A 157 4.92 5.30 -18.21
C ALA A 157 4.10 4.02 -18.44
N LEU A 158 3.71 3.75 -19.68
CA LEU A 158 2.92 2.55 -20.02
C LEU A 158 3.73 1.25 -19.95
N ALA A 159 5.06 1.32 -19.91
CA ALA A 159 5.92 0.16 -19.63
C ALA A 159 5.85 -0.27 -18.15
N LEU A 160 5.48 0.65 -17.24
CA LEU A 160 5.34 0.36 -15.82
C LEU A 160 3.94 -0.20 -15.52
N PRO A 161 3.81 -1.41 -14.92
CA PRO A 161 2.51 -2.07 -14.75
C PRO A 161 1.47 -1.25 -13.98
N ASP A 162 1.88 -0.54 -12.93
CA ASP A 162 0.94 0.19 -12.06
C ASP A 162 0.47 1.51 -12.71
N LEU A 163 1.32 2.16 -13.51
CA LEU A 163 0.94 3.32 -14.32
C LEU A 163 0.06 2.92 -15.50
N ARG A 164 0.41 1.82 -16.18
CA ARG A 164 -0.41 1.27 -17.27
C ARG A 164 -1.80 0.90 -16.78
N ASP A 165 -1.90 0.22 -15.64
CA ASP A 165 -3.18 -0.14 -15.04
C ASP A 165 -4.07 1.08 -14.81
N LEU A 166 -3.49 2.13 -14.22
CA LEU A 166 -4.22 3.36 -13.91
C LEU A 166 -4.64 4.12 -15.18
N ALA A 167 -3.75 4.19 -16.17
CA ALA A 167 -4.04 4.83 -17.46
C ALA A 167 -5.17 4.10 -18.22
N LEU A 168 -5.15 2.76 -18.22
CA LEU A 168 -6.21 1.97 -18.85
C LEU A 168 -7.55 2.14 -18.14
N LEU A 169 -7.56 2.18 -16.80
CA LEU A 169 -8.78 2.47 -16.06
C LEU A 169 -9.33 3.86 -16.43
N ALA A 170 -8.48 4.89 -16.43
CA ALA A 170 -8.89 6.27 -16.72
C ALA A 170 -9.55 6.44 -18.11
N LEU A 171 -9.23 5.57 -19.06
CA LEU A 171 -9.75 5.57 -20.43
C LEU A 171 -10.95 4.63 -20.60
N SER A 172 -11.41 3.96 -19.55
CA SER A 172 -12.46 2.94 -19.62
C SER A 172 -13.84 3.49 -19.23
N ASP A 173 -14.90 2.99 -19.86
CA ASP A 173 -16.29 3.33 -19.49
C ASP A 173 -16.60 3.03 -18.01
N PRO A 174 -16.13 1.90 -17.42
CA PRO A 174 -16.32 1.63 -16.00
C PRO A 174 -15.81 2.73 -15.08
N PHE A 175 -14.75 3.46 -15.46
CA PHE A 175 -14.26 4.58 -14.65
C PHE A 175 -15.27 5.73 -14.62
N VAL A 176 -15.85 6.08 -15.76
CA VAL A 176 -16.86 7.14 -15.85
C VAL A 176 -18.09 6.75 -15.02
N GLU A 177 -18.56 5.51 -15.17
CA GLU A 177 -19.72 4.98 -14.44
C GLU A 177 -19.49 4.95 -12.92
N LEU A 178 -18.35 4.41 -12.48
CA LEU A 178 -18.01 4.33 -11.06
C LEU A 178 -17.88 5.71 -10.42
N ARG A 179 -17.41 6.70 -11.16
CA ARG A 179 -17.27 8.05 -10.62
C ARG A 179 -18.59 8.75 -10.41
N VAL A 180 -19.53 8.60 -11.34
CA VAL A 180 -20.90 9.08 -11.16
C VAL A 180 -21.53 8.40 -9.94
N ALA A 181 -21.33 7.09 -9.77
CA ALA A 181 -21.87 6.36 -8.63
C ALA A 181 -21.27 6.81 -7.27
N VAL A 182 -19.99 7.15 -7.23
CA VAL A 182 -19.26 7.51 -5.99
C VAL A 182 -19.43 8.99 -5.62
N LEU A 183 -19.53 9.89 -6.60
CA LEU A 183 -19.51 11.35 -6.38
C LEU A 183 -20.87 12.04 -6.61
N GLY A 184 -21.85 11.36 -7.21
CA GLY A 184 -23.14 11.94 -7.61
C GLY A 184 -23.07 12.71 -8.91
#